data_AF-A0A496QBW2-F1
#
_entry.id   AF-A0A496QBW2-F1
#
_cell.length_a   1.000
_cell.length_b   1.000
_cell.length_c   1.000
_cell.angle_alpha   90.00
_cell.angle_beta   90.00
_cell.angle_gamma   90.00
#
_symmetry.space_group_name_H-M   'P 1'
#
loop_
_entity.id
_entity.type
_entity.pdbx_description
1 polymer ?
#
loop_
_entity_poly.entity_id
_entity_poly.type
_entity_poly.pdbx_seq_one_letter_code
_entity_poly.pdbx_strand_id
1 'polypeptide(L)' 'MIYETTVKNPITKSGIPVADYAINPYIGCTFGCKYCFAQFIGAFKYKKGQWGKDI' A
#
# COMPACT_ATOMS: atom_id res chain seq x y z
N MET A 1 -0.62 1.61 -13.50
CA MET A 1 -0.13 0.41 -14.19
C MET A 1 -0.40 -0.77 -13.27
N ILE A 2 -1.10 -1.80 -13.72
CA ILE A 2 -1.44 -2.99 -12.94
C ILE A 2 -0.59 -4.14 -13.49
N TYR A 3 0.07 -4.89 -12.62
CA TYR A 3 0.91 -6.03 -12.98
C TYR A 3 0.55 -7.23 -12.09
N GLU A 4 0.69 -8.42 -12.64
CA GLU A 4 0.51 -9.67 -11.91
C GLU A 4 1.76 -9.97 -11.07
N THR A 5 1.58 -10.50 -9.87
CA THR A 5 2.68 -10.87 -8.99
C THR A 5 2.33 -12.12 -8.19
N THR A 6 3.28 -13.05 -8.09
CA THR A 6 3.13 -14.23 -7.22
C THR A 6 3.43 -13.86 -5.78
N VAL A 7 2.51 -14.18 -4.86
CA VAL A 7 2.65 -13.93 -3.42
C VAL A 7 2.45 -15.22 -2.62
N LYS A 8 3.14 -15.35 -1.48
CA LYS A 8 2.92 -16.49 -0.57
C LYS A 8 1.58 -16.42 0.15
N ASN A 9 1.21 -15.23 0.64
CA ASN A 9 -0.06 -14.95 1.30
C ASN A 9 -0.57 -13.58 0.80
N PRO A 10 -1.77 -13.50 0.19
CA PRO A 10 -2.31 -12.24 -0.33
C PRO A 10 -2.93 -11.36 0.76
N ILE A 11 -3.28 -11.92 1.91
CA ILE A 11 -3.93 -11.22 3.04
C ILE A 11 -3.17 -11.49 4.35
N THR A 12 -3.26 -10.54 5.28
CA THR A 12 -2.75 -10.67 6.65
C THR A 12 -3.87 -10.37 7.66
N LYS A 13 -3.75 -10.87 8.90
CA LYS A 13 -4.68 -10.45 9.96
C LYS A 13 -4.55 -8.94 10.20
N SER A 14 -5.70 -8.29 10.32
CA SER A 14 -5.79 -6.87 10.60
C SER A 14 -5.46 -6.58 12.06
N GLY A 15 -4.80 -5.44 12.31
CA GLY A 15 -4.54 -4.90 13.64
C GLY A 15 -5.54 -3.83 14.08
N ILE A 16 -6.55 -3.53 13.27
CA ILE A 16 -7.55 -2.49 13.55
C ILE A 16 -8.91 -3.13 13.87
N PRO A 17 -9.70 -2.56 14.80
CA PRO A 17 -10.93 -3.18 15.32
C PRO A 17 -12.09 -3.24 14.32
N VAL A 18 -11.91 -2.68 13.13
CA VAL A 18 -12.97 -2.54 12.11
C VAL A 18 -12.90 -3.61 11.02
N ALA A 19 -11.86 -4.45 11.02
CA ALA A 19 -11.68 -5.50 10.03
C ALA A 19 -10.86 -6.67 10.61
N ASP A 20 -11.14 -7.89 10.16
CA ASP A 20 -10.41 -9.11 10.58
C ASP A 20 -9.13 -9.33 9.77
N TYR A 21 -9.13 -8.92 8.50
CA TYR A 21 -8.02 -9.12 7.55
C TYR A 21 -7.78 -7.86 6.71
N ALA A 22 -6.56 -7.71 6.23
CA ALA A 22 -6.16 -6.64 5.32
C ALA A 22 -5.42 -7.21 4.10
N ILE A 23 -5.68 -6.63 2.94
CA ILE A 23 -4.87 -6.76 1.73
C ILE A 23 -4.27 -5.40 1.42
N ASN A 24 -2.96 -5.33 1.24
CA ASN A 24 -2.32 -4.13 0.70
C ASN A 24 -1.79 -4.46 -0.70
N PRO A 25 -2.61 -4.28 -1.76
CA PRO A 25 -2.21 -4.58 -3.13
C PRO A 25 -1.29 -3.51 -3.72
N TYR A 26 -0.95 -2.46 -2.95
CA TYR A 26 -0.29 -1.27 -3.46
C TYR A 26 1.15 -1.18 -2.97
N ILE A 27 2.08 -1.06 -3.93
CA ILE A 27 3.41 -0.48 -3.67
C ILE A 27 3.34 1.07 -3.79
N GLY A 28 2.24 1.60 -4.32
CA GLY A 28 1.83 3.00 -4.36
C GLY A 28 0.44 3.17 -5.00
N CYS A 29 -0.12 4.39 -4.99
CA CYS A 29 -1.50 4.65 -5.47
C CYS A 29 -1.54 5.77 -6.53
N THR A 30 -2.04 5.49 -7.74
CA THR A 30 -2.06 6.43 -8.87
C THR A 30 -2.86 7.72 -8.63
N PHE A 31 -3.72 7.75 -7.61
CA PHE A 31 -4.44 8.97 -7.23
C PHE A 31 -3.57 10.00 -6.52
N GLY A 32 -2.48 9.59 -5.86
CA GLY A 32 -1.50 10.52 -5.27
C GLY A 32 -2.07 11.49 -4.24
N CYS A 33 -3.13 11.13 -3.51
CA CYS A 33 -3.77 12.04 -2.56
C CYS A 33 -2.78 12.52 -1.49
N LYS A 34 -2.65 13.84 -1.33
CA LYS A 34 -1.74 14.48 -0.37
C LYS A 34 -1.97 14.08 1.09
N TYR A 35 -3.19 13.65 1.41
CA TYR A 35 -3.63 13.24 2.75
C TYR A 35 -3.72 11.73 2.91
N CYS A 36 -3.22 10.94 1.96
CA CYS A 36 -3.35 9.49 2.02
C CYS A 36 -2.51 8.93 3.17
N PHE A 37 -3.16 8.34 4.18
CA PHE A 37 -2.46 7.72 5.30
C PHE A 37 -1.46 6.64 4.84
N ALA A 38 -1.77 5.94 3.75
CA ALA A 38 -0.91 4.90 3.18
C ALA A 38 0.49 5.45 2.88
N GLN A 39 0.63 6.69 2.39
CA GLN A 39 1.92 7.32 2.09
C GLN A 39 2.91 7.25 3.29
N PHE A 40 2.38 7.25 4.51
CA PHE A 40 3.16 7.29 5.74
C PHE A 40 3.36 5.91 6.38
N ILE A 41 2.61 4.90 5.94
CA ILE A 41 2.62 3.57 6.55
C ILE A 41 2.95 2.48 5.52
N GLY A 42 4.07 1.80 5.70
CA GLY A 42 4.51 0.71 4.81
C GLY A 42 5.98 0.80 4.44
N ALA A 43 6.46 -0.18 3.68
CA ALA A 43 7.85 -0.27 3.24
C ALA A 43 8.26 0.86 2.29
N PHE A 44 7.29 1.49 1.64
CA PHE A 44 7.51 2.49 0.61
C PHE A 44 7.71 3.91 1.14
N LYS A 45 7.41 4.17 2.43
CA LYS A 45 7.63 5.50 3.07
C LYS A 45 9.09 5.96 3.07
N TYR A 46 10.03 5.03 2.88
CA TYR A 46 11.47 5.31 2.80
C TYR A 46 11.98 5.46 1.35
N LYS A 47 11.12 5.26 0.34
CA LYS A 47 11.51 5.48 -1.06
C LYS A 47 11.58 6.97 -1.35
N LYS A 48 12.60 7.38 -2.12
CA LYS A 48 12.83 8.77 -2.52
C LYS A 48 11.89 9.27 -3.65
N GLY A 49 10.73 8.67 -3.82
CA GLY A 49 9.80 8.96 -4.93
C GLY A 49 8.65 9.90 -4.54
N GLN A 50 7.96 10.47 -5.53
CA GLN A 50 6.71 11.21 -5.29
C GLN A 50 5.54 10.24 -5.12
N TRP A 51 4.74 10.40 -4.05
CA TRP A 51 3.53 9.62 -3.82
C TRP A 51 2.55 9.75 -4.99
N GLY A 52 2.15 8.59 -5.54
CA GLY A 52 1.29 8.49 -6.72
C GLY A 52 1.95 8.72 -8.07
N LYS A 53 3.29 8.80 -8.10
CA LYS A 53 4.07 8.74 -9.35
C LYS A 53 5.21 7.73 -9.29
N ASP A 54 6.12 7.90 -8.33
CA ASP A 54 7.44 7.24 -8.33
C ASP A 54 7.63 6.27 -7.14
N ILE A 55 6.54 5.96 -6.44
CA ILE A 55 6.49 5.03 -5.30
C ILE A 55 5.60 3.85 -5.64
#